data_AF-A0A9E1F9N2-F1
#
_entry.id   AF-A0A9E1F9N2-F1
#
_cell.length_a   1.000
_cell.length_b   1.000
_cell.length_c   1.000
_cell.angle_alpha   90.00
_cell.angle_beta   90.00
_cell.angle_gamma   90.00
#
_symmetry.space_group_name_H-M   'P 1'
#
loop_
_entity.id
_entity.type
_entity.pdbx_description
1 polymer ?
#
loop_
_entity_poly.entity_id
_entity_poly.type
_entity_poly.pdbx_seq_one_letter_code
_entity_poly.pdbx_strand_id
1 'polypeptide(L)' 'DKFYDILFNANAVLVKNEIDKIFEKFVAMSELCEKHGVSEDEIRNFIFSEQDKIYNGVNDLYIELSGEILSQNE' A
#
# COMPACT_ATOMS: atom_id res chain seq x y z
N ASP A 1 -14.25 -1.50 1.73
CA ASP A 1 -15.01 -1.93 2.92
C ASP A 1 -14.47 -3.22 3.52
N LYS A 2 -14.56 -4.38 2.84
CA LYS A 2 -14.05 -5.66 3.38
C LYS A 2 -12.61 -5.65 3.90
N PHE A 3 -11.70 -4.95 3.22
CA PHE A 3 -10.31 -4.80 3.68
C PHE A 3 -10.24 -4.12 5.07
N TYR A 4 -10.94 -3.00 5.24
CA TYR A 4 -10.97 -2.28 6.51
C TYR A 4 -11.63 -3.10 7.61
N ASP A 5 -12.66 -3.89 7.28
CA ASP A 5 -13.26 -4.83 8.24
C ASP A 5 -12.21 -5.85 8.74
N ILE A 6 -11.42 -6.45 7.84
CA ILE A 6 -10.34 -7.37 8.23
C ILE A 6 -9.29 -6.65 9.08
N LEU A 7 -8.87 -5.47 8.66
CA LEU A 7 -7.84 -4.68 9.32
C LEU A 7 -8.25 -4.26 10.75
N PHE A 8 -9.52 -3.92 10.96
CA PHE A 8 -10.01 -3.51 12.28
C PHE A 8 -10.33 -4.68 13.22
N ASN A 9 -10.56 -5.89 12.69
CA ASN A 9 -10.88 -7.07 13.50
C ASN A 9 -9.68 -8.00 13.74
N ALA A 10 -8.57 -7.81 13.02
CA ALA A 10 -7.36 -8.60 13.20
C ALA A 10 -6.54 -8.17 14.42
N ASN A 11 -5.55 -8.99 14.79
CA ASN A 11 -4.62 -8.67 15.86
C ASN A 11 -3.84 -7.37 15.56
N ALA A 12 -3.86 -6.41 16.49
CA ALA A 12 -3.25 -5.10 16.30
C ALA A 12 -1.74 -5.13 16.04
N VAL A 13 -1.01 -6.12 16.58
CA VAL A 13 0.43 -6.28 16.32
C VAL A 13 0.67 -6.76 14.90
N LEU A 14 -0.12 -7.72 14.41
CA LEU A 14 -0.05 -8.19 13.03
C LEU A 14 -0.34 -7.06 12.06
N VAL A 15 -1.45 -6.34 12.28
CA VAL A 15 -1.83 -5.19 11.47
C VAL A 15 -0.72 -4.14 11.45
N LYS A 16 -0.15 -3.82 12.62
CA LYS A 16 0.97 -2.87 12.71
C LYS A 16 2.17 -3.33 11.88
N ASN A 17 2.58 -4.59 12.01
CA ASN A 17 3.72 -5.12 11.27
C ASN A 17 3.50 -5.05 9.75
N GLU A 18 2.30 -5.39 9.26
CA GLU A 18 1.99 -5.32 7.83
C GLU A 18 1.92 -3.87 7.32
N ILE A 19 1.41 -2.94 8.12
CA ILE A 19 1.44 -1.50 7.79
C ILE A 19 2.88 -0.97 7.74
N ASP A 20 3.72 -1.33 8.72
CA ASP A 20 5.12 -0.89 8.79
C ASP A 20 5.89 -1.33 7.53
N LYS A 21 5.67 -2.56 7.03
CA LYS A 21 6.26 -3.04 5.76
C LYS A 21 5.85 -2.18 4.56
N ILE A 22 4.60 -1.74 4.49
CA ILE A 22 4.13 -0.87 3.40
C ILE A 22 4.81 0.49 3.48
N PHE A 23 4.92 1.07 4.67
CA PHE A 23 5.58 2.35 4.85
C PHE A 23 7.06 2.28 4.53
N GLU A 24 7.75 1.21 4.91
CA GLU A 24 9.14 0.99 4.50
C GLU A 24 9.28 0.94 2.97
N LYS A 25 8.39 0.21 2.29
CA LYS A 25 8.36 0.13 0.82
C LYS A 25 8.06 1.49 0.19
N PHE A 26 7.11 2.25 0.74
CA PHE A 26 6.76 3.59 0.28
C PHE A 26 7.95 4.54 0.41
N VAL A 27 8.60 4.60 1.57
CA VAL A 27 9.79 5.45 1.79
C VAL A 27 10.92 5.05 0.84
N ALA A 28 11.18 3.76 0.67
CA ALA A 28 12.20 3.29 -0.27
C ALA A 28 11.90 3.70 -1.72
N MET A 29 10.63 3.65 -2.14
CA MET A 29 10.20 4.10 -3.47
C MET A 29 10.36 5.62 -3.63
N SER A 30 9.96 6.42 -2.63
CA SER A 30 10.14 7.88 -2.65
C SER A 30 11.62 8.26 -2.78
N GLU A 31 12.49 7.67 -1.96
CA GLU A 31 13.94 7.88 -2.04
C GLU A 31 14.53 7.48 -3.39
N LEU A 32 14.04 6.39 -3.99
CA LEU A 32 14.45 5.97 -5.32
C LEU A 32 13.97 6.94 -6.40
N CYS A 33 12.73 7.43 -6.31
CA CYS A 33 12.19 8.45 -7.21
C CYS A 33 13.05 9.72 -7.16
N GLU A 34 13.34 10.24 -5.96
CA GLU A 34 14.20 11.42 -5.80
C GLU A 34 15.58 11.21 -6.38
N LYS A 35 16.22 10.05 -6.12
CA LYS A 35 17.54 9.71 -6.70
C LYS A 35 17.54 9.67 -8.22
N HIS A 36 16.41 9.36 -8.85
CA HIS A 36 16.26 9.32 -10.30
C HIS A 36 15.69 10.62 -10.88
N GLY A 37 15.53 11.67 -10.06
CA GLY A 37 15.03 12.97 -10.50
C GLY A 37 13.53 12.99 -10.80
N VAL A 38 12.77 12.01 -10.31
CA VAL A 38 11.31 12.00 -10.41
C VAL A 38 10.75 12.93 -9.33
N SER A 39 10.05 13.97 -9.76
CA SER A 39 9.45 14.96 -8.87
C SER A 39 8.09 14.51 -8.32
N GLU A 40 7.71 15.09 -7.17
CA GLU A 40 6.35 14.92 -6.61
C GLU A 40 5.24 15.34 -7.58
N ASP A 41 5.49 16.37 -8.41
CA ASP A 41 4.53 16.81 -9.43
C ASP A 41 4.34 15.76 -10.52
N GLU A 42 5.41 15.07 -10.95
CA GLU A 42 5.31 13.95 -11.89
C GLU A 42 4.51 12.79 -11.31
N ILE A 43 4.72 12.45 -10.03
CA ILE A 43 3.96 11.40 -9.34
C ILE A 43 2.47 11.78 -9.28
N ARG A 44 2.16 13.02 -8.91
CA ARG A 44 0.76 13.51 -8.87
C ARG A 44 0.10 13.49 -10.24
N ASN A 45 0.82 13.94 -11.27
CA ASN A 45 0.33 13.92 -12.64
C ASN A 45 0.09 12.49 -13.11
N PHE A 46 0.99 11.55 -12.78
CA PHE A 46 0.83 10.14 -13.10
C PHE A 46 -0.42 9.54 -12.42
N ILE A 47 -0.66 9.86 -11.15
CA ILE A 47 -1.87 9.43 -10.43
C ILE A 47 -3.13 9.95 -11.13
N PHE A 48 -3.11 11.20 -11.56
CA PHE A 48 -4.25 11.82 -12.25
C PHE A 48 -4.47 11.26 -13.67
N SER A 49 -3.40 10.96 -14.41
CA SER A 49 -3.50 10.45 -15.78
C SER A 49 -3.82 8.96 -15.85
N GLU A 50 -3.42 8.19 -14.84
CA GLU A 50 -3.52 6.72 -14.83
C GLU A 50 -4.49 6.23 -13.74
N GLN A 51 -5.61 6.95 -13.52
CA GLN A 51 -6.53 6.70 -12.40
C GLN A 51 -7.00 5.25 -12.30
N ASP A 52 -7.40 4.63 -13.41
CA ASP A 52 -7.88 3.24 -13.42
C ASP A 52 -6.77 2.26 -13.01
N LYS A 53 -5.55 2.50 -13.50
CA LYS A 53 -4.37 1.68 -13.16
C LYS A 53 -4.02 1.83 -11.69
N ILE A 54 -4.05 3.06 -11.15
CA ILE A 54 -3.82 3.31 -9.73
C ILE A 54 -4.92 2.67 -8.88
N TYR A 55 -6.19 2.85 -9.24
CA TYR A 55 -7.32 2.27 -8.54
C TYR A 55 -7.24 0.74 -8.46
N ASN A 56 -6.94 0.08 -9.59
CA ASN A 56 -6.76 -1.36 -9.62
C ASN A 56 -5.56 -1.80 -8.79
N GLY A 57 -4.42 -1.11 -8.90
CA GLY A 57 -3.24 -1.41 -8.08
C GLY A 57 -3.48 -1.25 -6.58
N VAL A 58 -4.28 -0.26 -6.15
CA VAL A 58 -4.69 -0.10 -4.75
C VAL A 58 -5.60 -1.24 -4.29
N ASN A 59 -6.52 -1.69 -5.14
CA ASN A 59 -7.38 -2.84 -4.81
C ASN A 59 -6.58 -4.15 -4.72
N ASP A 60 -5.61 -4.36 -5.60
CA ASP A 60 -4.71 -5.51 -5.52
C ASP A 60 -3.92 -5.50 -4.20
N LEU A 61 -3.43 -4.32 -3.79
CA LEU A 61 -2.75 -4.15 -2.51
C LEU A 61 -3.67 -4.46 -1.32
N TYR A 62 -4.93 -4.06 -1.36
CA TYR A 62 -5.91 -4.42 -0.33
C TYR A 62 -6.14 -5.92 -0.24
N ILE A 63 -6.17 -6.63 -1.37
CA ILE A 63 -6.32 -8.09 -1.41
C ILE A 63 -5.08 -8.77 -0.84
N GLU A 64 -3.88 -8.35 -1.27
CA GLU A 64 -2.60 -8.87 -0.78
C GLU A 64 -2.50 -8.74 0.75
N LEU A 65 -2.74 -7.54 1.28
CA LEU A 65 -2.69 -7.30 2.73
C LEU A 65 -3.74 -8.09 3.50
N SER A 66 -4.95 -8.21 2.94
CA SER A 66 -5.98 -9.04 3.56
C SER A 66 -5.51 -10.49 3.68
N GLY A 67 -4.85 -11.01 2.64
CA GLY A 67 -4.27 -12.35 2.64
C GLY A 67 -3.17 -12.53 3.67
N GLU A 68 -2.23 -11.58 3.76
CA GLU A 68 -1.13 -11.59 4.75
C GLU A 68 -1.63 -11.52 6.20
N ILE A 69 -2.65 -10.69 6.47
CA ILE A 69 -3.23 -10.57 7.82
C ILE A 69 -4.01 -11.84 8.19
N LEU A 70 -4.76 -12.41 7.25
CA LEU A 70 -5.56 -13.62 7.50
C LEU A 70 -4.67 -14.85 7.69
N SER A 71 -3.61 -15.01 6.90
CA SER A 71 -2.71 -16.17 6.96
C SER A 71 -1.93 -16.25 8.27
N GLN A 72 -1.68 -15.11 8.93
CA GLN A 72 -1.01 -15.05 10.23
C GLN A 72 -1.96 -15.17 11.43
N ASN A 73 -3.28 -15.14 11.19
CA ASN A 73 -4.31 -15.38 12.21
C ASN A 73 -4.75 -16.86 12.29
N GLU A 74 -4.41 -17.68 11.29
CA GLU A 74 -4.57 -19.15 11.31
C GLU A 74 -3.44 -19.85 12.06
#